data_AF-A0A067QF57-F1
#
_entry.id   AF-A0A067QF57-F1
#
_cell.length_a   1.000
_cell.length_b   1.000
_cell.length_c   1.000
_cell.angle_alpha   90.00
_cell.angle_beta   90.00
_cell.angle_gamma   90.00
#
_symmetry.space_group_name_H-M   'P 1'
#
loop_
_entity.id
_entity.type
_entity.pdbx_description
1 polymer ?
#
loop_
_entity_poly.entity_id
_entity_poly.type
_entity_poly.pdbx_seq_one_letter_code
_entity_poly.pdbx_strand_id
1 'polypeptide(L)'
;MTSRGMASFQRFHHLRRTRVRIGQRGYASKSGEKSAHALWYEDVVPGMIPIAILGSAVYMGLQLLQTNLSHEKYLEEARARVKALEAEVDALQKEREQIELNPVSKHVSTSRGAATPTGRSWLSWW
;
A
#
# COMPACT_ATOMS: atom_id res chain seq x y z
N MET A 1 89.76 27.73 26.11
CA MET A 1 90.06 26.99 24.87
C MET A 1 88.78 26.25 24.49
N THR A 2 87.89 26.88 23.71
CA THR A 2 87.76 26.73 22.23
C THR A 2 87.43 25.29 21.85
N SER A 3 86.23 24.94 21.37
CA SER A 3 85.73 25.21 20.02
C SER A 3 84.26 24.74 19.97
N ARG A 4 83.23 25.48 19.54
CA ARG A 4 82.97 26.13 18.24
C ARG A 4 82.72 25.10 17.11
N GLY A 5 81.51 25.17 16.54
CA GLY A 5 81.12 24.58 15.25
C GLY A 5 80.38 23.24 15.38
N MET A 6 79.36 22.91 14.58
CA MET A 6 78.79 23.57 13.42
C MET A 6 77.33 23.12 13.28
N ALA A 7 76.50 24.03 12.76
CA ALA A 7 75.25 23.68 12.12
C ALA A 7 75.47 22.66 11.00
N SER A 8 74.55 21.72 10.84
CA SER A 8 74.33 21.02 9.57
C SER A 8 72.87 20.63 9.47
N PHE A 9 72.09 21.60 9.03
CA PHE A 9 70.80 21.38 8.39
C PHE A 9 71.05 20.52 7.15
N GLN A 10 70.78 19.22 7.22
CA GLN A 10 70.64 18.39 6.02
C GLN A 10 69.20 17.94 5.88
N ARG A 11 68.48 18.81 5.17
CA ARG A 11 67.25 18.51 4.46
C ARG A 11 67.58 17.48 3.39
N PHE A 12 67.19 16.23 3.61
CA PHE A 12 66.96 15.29 2.53
C PHE A 12 65.51 14.82 2.60
N HIS A 13 64.66 15.47 1.82
CA HIS A 13 63.38 14.91 1.42
C HIS A 13 63.67 13.77 0.45
N HIS A 14 63.88 12.57 0.97
CA HIS A 14 63.67 11.38 0.17
C HIS A 14 62.15 11.26 0.00
N LEU A 15 61.70 11.76 -1.15
CA LEU A 15 60.46 11.35 -1.79
C LEU A 15 60.43 9.82 -1.78
N ARG A 16 59.83 9.24 -0.74
CA ARG A 16 59.40 7.85 -0.76
C ARG A 16 58.27 7.78 -1.76
N ARG A 17 58.67 7.64 -3.02
CA ARG A 17 57.82 7.22 -4.13
C ARG A 17 57.26 5.87 -3.72
N THR A 18 56.07 5.89 -3.13
CA THR A 18 55.28 4.69 -2.88
C THR A 18 54.99 4.09 -4.25
N ARG A 19 55.77 3.07 -4.63
CA ARG A 19 55.33 2.14 -5.65
C ARG A 19 54.08 1.50 -5.06
N VAL A 20 52.91 1.91 -5.54
CA VAL A 20 51.68 1.14 -5.37
C VAL A 20 51.95 -0.19 -6.07
N ARG A 21 52.44 -1.18 -5.32
CA ARG A 21 52.29 -2.56 -5.70
C ARG A 21 50.79 -2.80 -5.60
N ILE A 22 50.11 -2.71 -6.75
CA ILE A 22 48.83 -3.38 -6.96
C ILE A 22 49.17 -4.86 -6.87
N GLY A 23 49.33 -5.35 -5.64
CA GLY A 23 49.31 -6.76 -5.37
C GLY A 23 47.91 -7.18 -5.75
N GLN A 24 47.79 -7.94 -6.84
CA GLN A 24 46.70 -8.88 -6.97
C GLN A 24 46.69 -9.69 -5.68
N ARG A 25 45.80 -9.33 -4.75
CA ARG A 25 45.40 -10.22 -3.67
C ARG A 25 44.70 -11.36 -4.38
N GLY A 26 45.49 -12.38 -4.73
CA GLY A 26 44.95 -13.71 -4.90
C GLY A 26 44.12 -13.98 -3.66
N TYR A 27 42.85 -14.28 -3.86
CA TYR A 27 41.96 -14.75 -2.82
C TYR A 27 42.66 -15.95 -2.17
N ALA A 28 43.29 -15.73 -1.02
CA ALA A 28 43.58 -16.81 -0.12
C ALA A 28 42.20 -17.40 0.19
N SER A 29 41.91 -18.57 -0.35
CA SER A 29 40.82 -19.42 0.11
C SER A 29 41.17 -19.82 1.54
N LYS A 30 41.03 -18.88 2.48
CA LYS A 30 40.75 -19.23 3.85
C LYS A 30 39.42 -19.96 3.78
N SER A 31 39.48 -21.28 3.83
CA SER A 31 38.46 -22.06 4.51
C SER A 31 38.37 -21.52 5.93
N GLY A 32 37.75 -20.34 6.09
CA GLY A 32 37.33 -19.85 7.39
C GLY A 32 36.32 -20.88 7.86
N GLU A 33 36.66 -21.58 8.94
CA GLU A 33 35.79 -22.56 9.55
C GLU A 33 34.41 -21.92 9.70
N LYS A 34 33.41 -22.52 9.04
CA LYS A 34 32.03 -22.05 9.12
C LYS A 34 31.64 -22.14 10.60
N SER A 35 31.10 -21.06 11.17
CA SER A 35 30.69 -21.10 12.58
C SER A 35 29.66 -22.22 12.79
N ALA A 36 29.63 -22.83 13.98
CA ALA A 36 28.70 -23.92 14.28
C ALA A 36 27.23 -23.52 13.99
N HIS A 37 26.89 -22.24 14.17
CA HIS A 37 25.57 -21.69 13.82
C HIS A 37 25.35 -21.63 12.30
N ALA A 38 26.36 -21.27 11.51
CA ALA A 38 26.24 -21.24 10.06
C ALA A 38 26.00 -22.65 9.47
N LEU A 39 26.68 -23.67 10.02
CA LEU A 39 26.42 -25.07 9.66
C LEU A 39 25.00 -25.50 10.03
N TRP A 40 24.52 -25.09 11.21
CA TRP A 40 23.14 -25.38 11.61
C TRP A 40 22.10 -24.76 10.68
N TYR A 41 22.28 -23.50 10.24
CA TYR A 41 21.38 -22.88 9.26
C TYR A 41 21.50 -23.52 7.88
N GLU A 42 22.70 -23.90 7.43
CA GLU A 42 22.89 -24.60 6.14
C GLU A 42 22.15 -25.94 6.10
N ASP A 43 22.09 -26.67 7.21
CA ASP A 43 21.41 -27.97 7.27
C ASP A 43 19.89 -27.83 7.46
N VAL A 44 19.44 -26.87 8.28
CA VAL A 44 18.02 -26.73 8.67
C VAL A 44 17.20 -25.94 7.65
N VAL A 45 17.73 -24.85 7.10
CA VAL A 45 16.96 -23.95 6.22
C VAL A 45 16.48 -24.65 4.95
N PRO A 46 17.28 -25.46 4.23
CA PRO A 46 16.80 -26.17 3.04
C PRO A 46 15.65 -27.12 3.33
N GLY A 47 15.61 -27.73 4.52
CA GLY A 47 14.52 -28.58 4.97
C GLY A 47 13.22 -27.82 5.26
N MET A 48 13.30 -26.52 5.55
CA MET A 48 12.14 -25.67 5.85
C MET A 48 11.50 -25.04 4.59
N ILE A 49 12.26 -24.89 3.50
CA ILE A 49 11.78 -24.29 2.24
C ILE A 49 10.51 -24.98 1.71
N PRO A 50 10.42 -26.32 1.64
CA PRO A 50 9.21 -27.00 1.17
C PRO A 50 7.98 -26.69 2.02
N ILE A 51 8.14 -26.59 3.34
CA ILE A 51 7.05 -26.30 4.29
C ILE A 51 6.53 -24.89 4.09
N ALA A 52 7.44 -23.92 3.88
CA ALA A 52 7.07 -22.54 3.59
C ALA A 52 6.29 -22.42 2.27
N ILE A 53 6.73 -23.13 1.21
CA ILE A 53 6.03 -23.17 -0.07
C ILE A 53 4.64 -23.77 0.11
N LEU A 54 4.53 -24.91 0.80
CA LEU A 54 3.25 -25.57 1.07
C LEU A 54 2.29 -24.66 1.84
N GLY A 55 2.77 -24.02 2.90
CA GLY A 55 1.99 -23.06 3.69
C GLY A 55 1.52 -21.87 2.87
N SER A 56 2.38 -21.32 2.02
CA SER A 56 2.02 -20.21 1.12
C SER A 56 0.97 -20.61 0.08
N ALA A 57 1.06 -21.82 -0.47
CA ALA A 57 0.11 -22.34 -1.45
C ALA A 57 -1.28 -22.57 -0.82
N VAL A 58 -1.33 -23.17 0.36
CA VAL A 58 -2.58 -23.36 1.11
C VAL A 58 -3.21 -22.02 1.49
N TYR A 59 -2.40 -21.08 2.00
CA TYR A 59 -2.88 -19.74 2.34
C TYR A 59 -3.46 -19.03 1.11
N MET A 60 -2.75 -19.03 -0.02
CA MET A 60 -3.24 -18.44 -1.27
C MET A 60 -4.52 -19.12 -1.75
N GLY A 61 -4.62 -20.45 -1.64
CA GLY A 61 -5.84 -21.20 -1.99
C GLY A 61 -7.04 -20.80 -1.13
N LEU A 62 -6.85 -20.71 0.19
CA LEU A 62 -7.89 -20.24 1.12
C LEU A 62 -8.29 -18.80 0.85
N GLN A 63 -7.30 -17.93 0.61
CA GLN A 63 -7.55 -16.52 0.30
C GLN A 63 -8.39 -16.39 -0.98
N LEU A 64 -8.08 -17.17 -2.02
CA LEU A 64 -8.84 -17.18 -3.27
C LEU A 64 -10.30 -17.59 -3.03
N LEU A 65 -10.52 -18.67 -2.28
CA LEU A 65 -11.85 -19.15 -1.91
C LEU A 65 -12.62 -18.09 -1.09
N GLN A 66 -11.96 -17.47 -0.12
CA GLN A 66 -12.56 -16.41 0.70
C GLN A 66 -12.98 -15.21 -0.15
N THR A 67 -12.14 -14.77 -1.09
CA THR A 67 -12.47 -13.66 -1.98
C THR A 67 -13.67 -13.99 -2.87
N ASN A 68 -13.75 -15.21 -3.39
CA ASN A 68 -14.84 -15.64 -4.25
C ASN A 68 -16.18 -15.66 -3.50
N LEU A 69 -16.20 -16.29 -2.31
CA LEU A 69 -17.38 -16.32 -1.44
C LEU A 69 -17.81 -14.92 -0.99
N SER A 70 -16.86 -14.02 -0.73
CA SER A 70 -17.19 -12.63 -0.36
C SER A 70 -17.84 -11.87 -1.51
N HIS A 71 -17.46 -12.18 -2.75
CA HIS A 71 -18.01 -11.54 -3.94
C HIS A 71 -19.42 -12.02 -4.23
N GLU A 72 -19.67 -13.33 -4.15
CA GLU A 72 -21.01 -13.91 -4.31
C GLU A 72 -21.97 -13.36 -3.25
N LYS A 73 -21.55 -13.33 -1.98
CA LYS A 73 -22.33 -12.73 -0.90
C LYS A 73 -22.63 -11.25 -1.14
N TYR A 74 -21.64 -10.48 -1.59
CA TYR A 74 -21.84 -9.07 -1.89
C TYR A 74 -22.86 -8.86 -3.02
N LEU A 75 -22.81 -9.68 -4.07
CA LEU A 75 -23.78 -9.62 -5.17
C LEU A 75 -25.19 -9.99 -4.71
N GLU A 76 -25.34 -10.99 -3.84
CA GLU A 76 -26.63 -11.32 -3.24
C GLU A 76 -27.19 -10.17 -2.41
N GLU A 77 -26.36 -9.57 -1.55
CA GLU A 77 -26.79 -8.44 -0.72
C GLU A 77 -27.15 -7.20 -1.57
N ALA A 78 -26.37 -6.92 -2.61
CA ALA A 78 -26.67 -5.83 -3.54
C ALA A 78 -28.00 -6.06 -4.26
N ARG A 79 -28.25 -7.27 -4.76
CA ARG A 79 -29.53 -7.65 -5.40
C ARG A 79 -30.70 -7.52 -4.43
N ALA A 80 -30.53 -7.94 -3.18
CA ALA A 80 -31.56 -7.80 -2.16
C ALA A 80 -31.89 -6.32 -1.89
N ARG A 81 -30.88 -5.46 -1.81
CA ARG A 81 -31.07 -4.01 -1.63
C ARG A 81 -31.76 -3.37 -2.84
N VAL A 82 -31.36 -3.73 -4.06
CA VAL A 82 -32.02 -3.24 -5.29
C VAL A 82 -33.49 -3.63 -5.29
N LYS A 83 -33.80 -4.90 -4.99
CA LYS A 83 -35.19 -5.37 -4.95
C LYS A 83 -36.04 -4.65 -3.89
N ALA A 84 -35.45 -4.34 -2.74
CA ALA A 84 -36.13 -3.56 -1.71
C ALA A 84 -36.45 -2.15 -2.20
N LEU A 85 -35.48 -1.48 -2.83
CA LEU A 85 -35.67 -0.15 -3.40
C LEU A 85 -36.65 -0.14 -4.57
N GLU A 86 -36.63 -1.16 -5.42
CA GLU A 86 -37.62 -1.34 -6.50
C GLU A 86 -39.04 -1.45 -5.92
N ALA A 87 -39.22 -2.22 -4.85
CA ALA A 87 -40.51 -2.34 -4.19
C ALA A 87 -41.00 -1.02 -3.57
N GLU A 88 -40.08 -0.22 -3.00
CA GLU A 88 -40.39 1.12 -2.49
C GLU A 88 -40.78 2.08 -3.61
N VAL A 89 -40.05 2.06 -4.74
CA VAL A 89 -40.37 2.88 -5.91
C VAL A 89 -41.73 2.52 -6.48
N ASP A 90 -42.04 1.22 -6.63
CA ASP A 90 -43.33 0.75 -7.10
C ASP A 90 -44.47 1.18 -6.17
N ALA A 91 -44.25 1.16 -4.86
CA ALA A 91 -45.24 1.63 -3.89
C ALA A 91 -45.53 3.13 -4.05
N LEU A 92 -44.48 3.94 -4.19
CA LEU A 92 -44.59 5.39 -4.40
C LEU A 92 -45.22 5.75 -5.74
N GLN A 93 -44.92 4.99 -6.80
CA GLN A 93 -45.56 5.18 -8.11
C GLN A 93 -47.05 4.89 -8.03
N LYS A 94 -47.46 3.78 -7.39
CA LYS A 94 -48.87 3.46 -7.19
C LYS A 94 -49.60 4.52 -6.35
N GLU A 95 -48.96 5.07 -5.33
CA GLU A 95 -49.53 6.17 -4.54
C GLU A 95 -49.76 7.42 -5.40
N ARG A 96 -48.79 7.78 -6.26
CA ARG A 96 -48.93 8.90 -7.20
C ARG A 96 -50.05 8.67 -8.21
N GLU A 97 -50.13 7.48 -8.78
CA GLU A 97 -51.20 7.12 -9.72
C GLU A 97 -52.60 7.21 -9.05
N GLN A 98 -52.73 6.77 -7.79
CA GLN A 98 -53.98 6.93 -7.03
C GLN A 98 -54.32 8.40 -6.76
N ILE A 99 -53.33 9.25 -6.52
CA ILE A 99 -53.53 10.70 -6.35
C ILE A 99 -53.95 11.36 -7.66
N GLU A 100 -53.42 10.91 -8.81
CA GLU A 100 -53.80 11.46 -10.12
C GLU A 100 -55.19 11.00 -10.58
N LEU A 101 -55.61 9.78 -10.22
CA LEU A 101 -56.94 9.25 -10.53
C LEU A 101 -58.06 9.80 -9.63
N ASN A 102 -57.73 10.58 -8.60
CA ASN A 102 -58.71 11.28 -7.74
C ASN A 102 -58.65 12.82 -7.94
N PRO A 103 -59.16 13.36 -9.07
CA PRO A 103 -59.02 14.78 -9.41
C PRO A 103 -59.92 15.74 -8.60
N VAL A 104 -60.54 15.34 -7.49
CA VAL A 104 -61.68 16.09 -6.91
C VAL A 104 -61.32 17.35 -6.11
N SER A 105 -60.07 17.64 -5.72
CA SER A 105 -59.82 18.75 -4.77
C SER A 105 -58.61 19.69 -5.00
N LYS A 106 -57.94 19.69 -6.15
CA LYS A 106 -56.83 20.64 -6.40
C LYS A 106 -57.30 21.96 -7.04
N HIS A 107 -58.19 22.68 -6.36
CA HIS A 107 -58.35 24.13 -6.55
C HIS A 107 -57.96 24.83 -5.25
N VAL A 108 -56.65 24.90 -4.99
CA VAL A 108 -56.10 25.87 -4.02
C VAL A 108 -55.67 27.10 -4.80
N SER A 109 -56.53 28.09 -4.76
CA SER A 109 -56.21 29.48 -5.04
C SER A 109 -55.11 29.92 -4.07
N THR A 110 -53.93 30.26 -4.56
CA THR A 110 -52.97 31.07 -3.80
C THR A 110 -52.69 32.34 -4.56
N SER A 111 -53.27 33.41 -4.03
CA SER A 111 -53.07 34.79 -4.40
C SER A 111 -51.68 35.29 -3.98
N ARG A 112 -51.00 35.98 -4.91
CA ARG A 112 -50.31 37.27 -4.73
C ARG A 112 -49.19 37.37 -3.67
N GLY A 113 -47.94 37.48 -4.14
CA GLY A 113 -46.81 38.01 -3.35
C GLY A 113 -45.55 38.20 -4.19
N ALA A 114 -45.02 39.42 -4.20
CA ALA A 114 -43.94 39.95 -5.05
C ALA A 114 -42.63 39.14 -5.10
N ALA A 115 -41.96 39.26 -6.25
CA ALA A 115 -40.68 38.66 -6.60
C ALA A 115 -39.47 39.30 -5.89
N THR A 116 -38.55 38.46 -5.42
CA THR A 116 -37.08 38.66 -5.54
C THR A 116 -36.39 37.28 -5.65
N PRO A 117 -35.52 37.04 -6.65
CA PRO A 117 -34.78 35.78 -6.77
C PRO A 117 -33.35 35.93 -6.22
N THR A 118 -33.11 35.60 -4.95
CA THR A 118 -31.76 35.35 -4.44
C THR A 118 -31.47 33.85 -4.49
N GLY A 119 -30.93 33.44 -5.63
CA GLY A 119 -30.47 32.09 -5.87
C GLY A 119 -29.12 31.77 -5.23
N ARG A 120 -28.90 30.46 -5.12
CA ARG A 120 -27.64 29.71 -4.89
C ARG A 120 -27.22 29.49 -3.42
N SER A 121 -27.83 28.48 -2.80
CA SER A 121 -27.40 27.88 -1.52
C SER A 121 -26.81 26.46 -1.65
N TRP A 122 -26.23 26.12 -2.80
CA TRP A 122 -25.71 24.76 -3.08
C TRP A 122 -24.21 24.57 -2.82
N LEU A 123 -23.52 25.61 -2.31
CA LEU A 123 -22.07 25.63 -2.06
C LEU A 123 -21.67 25.30 -0.61
N SER A 124 -22.56 24.74 0.22
CA SER A 124 -22.25 24.41 1.63
C SER A 124 -21.80 22.95 1.85
N TRP A 125 -21.62 22.17 0.79
CA TRP A 125 -21.24 20.74 0.85
C TRP A 125 -19.95 20.46 0.05
N TRP A 126 -19.02 21.42 0.06
CA TRP A 126 -17.64 21.25 -0.39
C TRP A 126 -16.70 21.96 0.57
#